data_AF-A0A2W6YLY4-F1
#
_entry.id   AF-A0A2W6YLY4-F1
#
_cell.length_a   1.000
_cell.length_b   1.000
_cell.length_c   1.000
_cell.angle_alpha   90.00
_cell.angle_beta   90.00
_cell.angle_gamma   90.00
#
_symmetry.space_group_name_H-M   'P 1'
#
loop_
_entity.id
_entity.type
_entity.pdbx_description
1 polymer ?
#
loop_
_entity_poly.entity_id
_entity_poly.type
_entity_poly.pdbx_seq_one_letter_code
_entity_poly.pdbx_strand_id
1 'polypeptide(L)'
;MTIDEFQGLSLATLAGLTRKPLSNWSRWAKGRKMNSQTLLECAEKLSMNPDDLFRALKMRTSKQTDIAEHLDKNNETQDRS
;
A
#
# COMPACT_ATOMS: atom_id res chain seq x y z
N MET A 1 12.92 9.40 5.58
CA MET A 1 12.56 8.21 4.79
C MET A 1 12.18 8.63 3.39
N THR A 2 12.71 7.94 2.38
CA THR A 2 12.42 8.11 0.95
C THR A 2 11.28 7.18 0.50
N ILE A 3 10.77 7.38 -0.73
CA ILE A 3 9.74 6.52 -1.31
C ILE A 3 10.24 5.06 -1.43
N ASP A 4 11.48 4.85 -1.85
CA ASP A 4 12.03 3.50 -2.04
C ASP A 4 12.21 2.76 -0.72
N GLU A 5 12.71 3.45 0.31
CA GLU A 5 12.78 2.90 1.68
C GLU A 5 11.38 2.48 2.16
N PHE A 6 10.37 3.32 1.94
CA PHE A 6 8.98 2.98 2.27
C PHE A 6 8.50 1.73 1.53
N GLN A 7 8.82 1.59 0.23
CA GLN A 7 8.41 0.43 -0.56
C GLN A 7 9.05 -0.87 -0.06
N GLY A 8 10.24 -0.81 0.53
CA GLY A 8 10.93 -1.96 1.14
C GLY A 8 10.33 -2.40 2.48
N LEU A 9 9.54 -1.56 3.16
CA LEU A 9 8.96 -1.89 4.47
C LEU A 9 7.67 -2.69 4.39
N SER A 10 7.54 -3.73 5.21
CA SER A 10 6.28 -4.45 5.36
C SER A 10 5.19 -3.57 6.00
N LEU A 11 3.92 -3.85 5.70
CA LEU A 11 2.80 -3.14 6.35
C LEU A 11 2.81 -3.29 7.88
N ALA A 12 3.31 -4.42 8.40
CA ALA A 12 3.50 -4.64 9.84
C ALA A 12 4.55 -3.69 10.43
N THR A 13 5.65 -3.45 9.71
CA THR A 13 6.68 -2.49 10.14
C THR A 13 6.12 -1.07 10.16
N LEU A 14 5.41 -0.68 9.10
CA LEU A 14 4.75 0.63 9.01
C LEU A 14 3.71 0.82 10.14
N ALA A 15 2.95 -0.22 10.46
CA ALA A 15 2.01 -0.22 11.59
C ALA A 15 2.72 0.00 12.93
N GLY A 16 3.85 -0.68 13.14
CA GLY A 16 4.68 -0.52 14.34
C GLY A 16 5.24 0.90 14.47
N LEU A 17 5.86 1.42 13.39
CA LEU A 17 6.47 2.75 13.38
C LEU A 17 5.44 3.86 13.64
N THR A 18 4.27 3.78 13.01
CA THR A 18 3.26 4.85 13.16
C THR A 18 2.30 4.63 14.32
N ARG A 19 2.37 3.48 15.01
CA ARG A 19 1.38 3.02 16.00
C ARG A 19 -0.05 3.06 15.46
N LYS A 20 -0.23 2.79 14.16
CA LYS A 20 -1.54 2.67 13.52
C LYS A 20 -1.85 1.19 13.30
N PRO A 21 -3.12 0.77 13.39
CA PRO A 21 -3.50 -0.62 13.15
C PRO A 21 -3.03 -1.13 11.78
N LEU A 22 -2.57 -2.38 11.72
CA LEU A 22 -2.21 -3.05 10.47
C LEU A 22 -3.37 -3.08 9.47
N SER A 23 -4.60 -3.19 9.98
CA SER A 23 -5.83 -3.14 9.17
C SER A 23 -5.99 -1.80 8.43
N ASN A 24 -5.57 -0.70 9.05
CA ASN A 24 -5.60 0.62 8.41
C ASN A 24 -4.57 0.71 7.29
N TRP A 25 -3.33 0.29 7.55
CA TRP A 25 -2.28 0.22 6.52
C TRP A 25 -2.67 -0.67 5.34
N SER A 26 -3.34 -1.79 5.61
CA SER A 26 -3.87 -2.67 4.57
C SER A 26 -4.96 -2.00 3.73
N ARG A 27 -5.82 -1.16 4.33
CA ARG A 27 -6.83 -0.39 3.60
C ARG A 27 -6.18 0.72 2.76
N TRP A 28 -5.22 1.45 3.32
CA TRP A 28 -4.53 2.54 2.63
C TRP A 28 -3.68 2.03 1.47
N ALA A 29 -3.00 0.90 1.63
CA ALA A 29 -2.26 0.25 0.54
C ALA A 29 -3.16 -0.24 -0.61
N LYS A 30 -4.46 -0.46 -0.33
CA LYS A 30 -5.50 -0.78 -1.33
C LYS A 30 -6.18 0.49 -1.89
N GLY A 31 -5.60 1.67 -1.68
CA GLY A 31 -6.13 2.93 -2.19
C GLY A 31 -7.32 3.52 -1.43
N ARG A 32 -7.68 3.00 -0.24
CA ARG A 32 -8.72 3.64 0.58
C ARG A 32 -8.23 4.99 1.10
N LYS A 33 -9.15 5.96 1.12
CA LYS A 33 -8.86 7.34 1.53
C LYS A 33 -8.29 7.39 2.96
N MET A 34 -7.11 7.98 3.08
CA MET A 34 -6.52 8.40 4.35
C MET A 34 -6.93 9.87 4.59
N ASN A 35 -7.33 10.21 5.82
CA ASN A 35 -7.64 11.61 6.15
C ASN A 35 -6.34 12.43 6.32
N SER A 36 -6.41 13.74 6.08
CA SER A 36 -5.23 14.62 6.05
C SER A 36 -4.48 14.64 7.38
N GLN A 37 -5.19 14.65 8.51
CA GLN A 37 -4.57 14.62 9.84
C GLN A 37 -3.74 13.35 10.05
N THR A 38 -4.28 12.19 9.68
CA THR A 38 -3.60 10.90 9.80
C THR A 38 -2.40 10.81 8.86
N LEU A 39 -2.50 11.40 7.66
CA LEU A 39 -1.39 11.46 6.70
C LEU A 39 -0.21 12.25 7.29
N LEU A 40 -0.48 13.44 7.85
CA LEU A 40 0.54 14.27 8.50
C LEU A 40 1.19 13.54 9.68
N GLU A 41 0.39 12.95 10.58
CA GLU A 41 0.91 12.18 11.72
C GLU A 41 1.77 10.98 11.30
N CYS A 42 1.36 10.26 10.25
CA CYS A 42 2.14 9.12 9.76
C CYS A 42 3.44 9.57 9.09
N ALA A 43 3.37 10.65 8.30
CA ALA A 43 4.52 11.23 7.63
C ALA A 43 5.58 11.71 8.64
N GLU A 44 5.16 12.39 9.70
CA GLU A 44 6.03 12.84 10.78
C GLU A 44 6.73 11.66 11.47
N LYS A 45 5.98 10.62 11.85
CA LYS A 45 6.54 9.42 12.50
C LYS A 45 7.49 8.62 11.61
N LEU A 46 7.27 8.65 10.29
CA LEU A 46 8.16 8.02 9.32
C LEU A 46 9.30 8.94 8.90
N SER A 47 9.35 10.17 9.42
CA SER A 47 10.29 11.21 9.00
C SER A 47 10.31 11.34 7.46
N MET A 48 9.12 11.43 6.87
CA MET A 48 8.86 11.47 5.44
C MET A 48 8.00 12.70 5.11
N ASN A 49 8.13 13.23 3.90
CA ASN A 49 7.22 14.28 3.42
C ASN A 49 5.80 13.69 3.24
N PRO A 50 4.72 14.36 3.69
CA PRO A 50 3.34 13.92 3.46
C PRO A 50 2.99 13.64 2.00
N ASP A 51 3.51 14.44 1.06
CA ASP A 51 3.28 14.25 -0.38
C ASP A 51 3.97 12.98 -0.89
N ASP A 52 5.18 12.70 -0.39
CA ASP A 52 5.91 11.48 -0.74
C ASP A 52 5.23 10.25 -0.15
N LEU A 53 4.71 10.33 1.09
CA LEU A 53 3.94 9.25 1.69
C LEU A 53 2.68 8.94 0.87
N PHE A 54 1.97 9.98 0.43
CA PHE A 54 0.80 9.83 -0.43
C PHE A 54 1.16 9.21 -1.80
N ARG A 55 2.26 9.66 -2.42
CA ARG A 55 2.78 9.07 -3.66
C ARG A 55 3.18 7.60 -3.47
N ALA A 56 3.86 7.27 -2.37
CA ALA A 56 4.29 5.92 -2.07
C ALA A 56 3.10 4.96 -1.88
N LEU A 57 2.04 5.41 -1.21
CA LEU A 57 0.79 4.65 -1.07
C LEU A 57 0.10 4.42 -2.43
N LYS A 58 0.06 5.45 -3.30
CA LYS A 58 -0.47 5.30 -4.66
C LYS A 58 0.30 4.27 -5.47
N MET A 59 1.64 4.34 -5.46
CA MET A 59 2.49 3.39 -6.19
C MET A 59 2.28 1.94 -5.72
N ARG A 60 2.10 1.74 -4.40
CA ARG A 60 1.86 0.42 -3.83
C ARG A 60 0.48 -0.14 -4.21
N THR A 61 -0.52 0.74 -4.38
CA THR A 61 -1.85 0.35 -4.87
C THR A 61 -1.79 -0.14 -6.31
N SER A 62 -1.07 0.57 -7.19
CA SER A 62 -0.92 0.19 -8.61
C SER A 62 -0.20 -1.15 -8.79
N LYS A 63 0.87 -1.41 -8.01
CA LYS A 63 1.54 -2.72 -8.04
C LYS A 63 0.61 -3.88 -7.64
N GLN A 64 -0.40 -3.62 -6.81
CA GLN A 64 -1.35 -4.64 -6.37
C GLN A 64 -2.44 -4.91 -7.40
N THR A 65 -2.83 -3.91 -8.21
CA THR A 65 -3.76 -4.09 -9.34
C THR A 65 -3.11 -4.87 -10.49
N ASP A 66 -1.83 -4.62 -10.78
CA ASP A 66 -1.12 -5.32 -11.87
C ASP A 66 -0.98 -6.84 -11.61
N ILE A 67 -0.86 -7.25 -10.33
CA ILE A 67 -0.83 -8.66 -9.94
C ILE A 67 -2.23 -9.30 -10.04
N ALA A 68 -3.29 -8.55 -9.74
CA ALA A 68 -4.66 -9.06 -9.81
C ALA A 68 -5.11 -9.32 -11.26
N GLU A 69 -4.73 -8.47 -12.22
CA GLU A 69 -5.08 -8.64 -13.63
C GLU A 69 -4.41 -9.85 -14.32
N HIS A 70 -3.32 -10.38 -13.76
CA HIS A 70 -2.63 -11.55 -14.32
C HIS A 70 -3.21 -12.89 -13.86
N LEU A 71 -4.12 -12.92 -12.88
CA LEU A 71 -4.71 -14.15 -12.34
C LEU A 71 -5.99 -14.60 -13.05
N ASP A 72 -6.61 -13.76 -13.87
CA ASP A 72 -7.90 -14.07 -14.52
C ASP A 72 -7.79 -14.79 -15.89
N LYS A 73 -6.58 -15.07 -16.41
CA LYS A 73 -6.41 -15.66 -17.75
C LYS A 73 -6.18 -17.18 -17.81
N ASN A 74 -6.20 -17.89 -16.69
CA ASN A 74 -5.82 -19.32 -16.66
C ASN A 74 -6.97 -20.32 -16.39
N ASN A 75 -8.25 -19.92 -16.50
CA ASN A 75 -9.35 -20.83 -16.15
C ASN A 75 -10.37 -21.15 -17.27
N GLU A 76 -10.07 -20.85 -18.53
CA GLU A 76 -10.95 -21.20 -19.66
C GLU A 76 -10.19 -21.92 -20.78
N THR A 77 -9.84 -23.20 -20.58
CA THR A 77 -9.97 -24.28 -21.57
C THR A 77 -9.24 -25.51 -21.04
N GLN A 78 -9.96 -26.47 -20.46
CA GLN A 78 -9.70 -27.91 -20.58
C GLN A 78 -10.90 -28.67 -20.01
N ASP A 79 -12.03 -28.63 -20.71
CA ASP A 79 -12.92 -29.79 -20.71
C ASP A 79 -13.72 -29.85 -22.02
N ARG A 80 -13.09 -30.46 -23.04
CA ARG A 80 -13.79 -31.06 -24.17
C ARG A 80 -13.29 -32.50 -24.25
N SER A 81 -14.03 -33.40 -23.62
CA SER A 81 -14.05 -34.83 -23.94
C SER A 81 -15.42 -35.19 -24.49
#